data_AF-A0A258UW07-F1
#
_entry.id   AF-A0A258UW07-F1
#
_cell.length_a   1.000
_cell.length_b   1.000
_cell.length_c   1.000
_cell.angle_alpha   90.00
_cell.angle_beta   90.00
_cell.angle_gamma   90.00
#
_symmetry.space_group_name_H-M   'P 1'
#
loop_
_entity.id
_entity.type
_entity.pdbx_description
1 polymer ?
#
loop_
_entity_poly.entity_id
_entity_poly.type
_entity_poly.pdbx_seq_one_letter_code
_entity_poly.pdbx_strand_id
1 'polypeptide(L)'
;MDSMEAARTAITMGMIEVRQDGTVWRIAKNVKGRIVPQQPVRAECRLKSGYLGVAVRFGGRQYLVLAHRLIWTVLVGQIPPGLDINHRDGVKANNTPENLETVTRGENHRHAYKLGLKKPALAPVVQSLSQQAKALRMEGKTYQQIATALGVSQTTAYRAVTA
;
A
#
# COMPACT_ATOMS: atom_id res chain seq x y z
N MET A 1 17.89 7.04 -13.61
CA MET A 1 17.93 6.41 -12.28
C MET A 1 16.64 6.66 -11.53
N ASP A 2 15.86 5.60 -11.31
CA ASP A 2 14.70 5.64 -10.41
C ASP A 2 15.10 5.37 -8.95
N SER A 3 14.14 5.39 -8.02
CA SER A 3 14.43 5.20 -6.59
C SER A 3 14.77 3.76 -6.20
N MET A 4 14.24 2.75 -6.91
CA MET A 4 14.57 1.34 -6.68
C MET A 4 15.96 1.03 -7.22
N GLU A 5 16.27 1.51 -8.43
CA GLU A 5 17.59 1.42 -9.04
C GLU A 5 18.65 2.09 -8.16
N ALA A 6 18.38 3.30 -7.64
CA ALA A 6 19.27 3.97 -6.70
C ALA A 6 19.51 3.13 -5.44
N ALA A 7 18.47 2.53 -4.86
CA ALA A 7 18.61 1.67 -3.69
C ALA A 7 19.42 0.40 -3.98
N ARG A 8 19.19 -0.26 -5.12
CA ARG A 8 19.98 -1.43 -5.55
C ARG A 8 21.44 -1.07 -5.77
N THR A 9 21.72 0.06 -6.40
CA THR A 9 23.09 0.57 -6.56
C THR A 9 23.76 0.79 -5.21
N ALA A 10 23.06 1.34 -4.22
CA ALA A 10 23.60 1.51 -2.87
C ALA A 10 23.89 0.17 -2.16
N ILE A 11 23.11 -0.88 -2.44
CA ILE A 11 23.40 -2.24 -1.97
C ILE A 11 24.66 -2.78 -2.65
N THR A 12 24.74 -2.71 -3.99
CA THR A 12 25.89 -3.19 -4.76
C THR A 12 27.19 -2.47 -4.38
N MET A 13 27.11 -1.18 -4.05
CA MET A 13 28.26 -0.39 -3.57
C MET A 13 28.62 -0.68 -2.10
N GLY A 14 27.90 -1.57 -1.40
CA GLY A 14 28.14 -1.90 0.00
C GLY A 14 27.82 -0.77 0.97
N MET A 15 26.94 0.17 0.60
CA MET A 15 26.53 1.28 1.48
C MET A 15 25.40 0.86 2.41
N ILE A 16 24.48 0.05 1.89
CA ILE A 16 23.35 -0.50 2.62
C ILE A 16 23.27 -2.00 2.46
N GLU A 17 22.70 -2.67 3.45
CA GLU A 17 22.52 -4.11 3.51
C GLU A 17 21.05 -4.41 3.80
N VAL A 18 20.45 -5.33 3.06
CA VAL A 18 19.14 -5.93 3.40
C VAL A 18 19.42 -7.28 4.04
N ARG A 19 18.91 -7.48 5.25
CA ARG A 19 19.08 -8.72 6.00
C ARG A 19 17.85 -9.63 5.84
N GLN A 20 18.05 -10.91 6.12
CA GLN A 20 17.03 -11.96 5.98
C GLN A 20 15.83 -11.75 6.93
N ASP A 21 16.02 -11.06 8.05
CA ASP A 21 14.95 -10.72 9.01
C ASP A 21 14.03 -9.58 8.54
N GLY A 22 14.23 -9.07 7.32
CA GLY A 22 13.45 -7.96 6.79
C GLY A 22 13.90 -6.59 7.31
N THR A 23 15.15 -6.46 7.75
CA THR A 23 15.73 -5.19 8.21
C THR A 23 16.75 -4.63 7.21
N VAL A 24 16.75 -3.30 7.03
CA VAL A 24 17.72 -2.59 6.17
C VAL A 24 18.69 -1.74 7.00
N TRP A 25 19.99 -1.89 6.78
CA TRP A 25 21.06 -1.26 7.56
C TRP A 25 22.00 -0.44 6.68
N ARG A 26 22.52 0.67 7.22
CA ARG A 26 23.62 1.44 6.62
C ARG A 26 24.93 0.95 7.21
N ILE A 27 25.73 0.27 6.40
CA ILE A 27 26.99 -0.36 6.80
C ILE A 27 28.22 0.45 6.36
N ALA A 28 28.05 1.40 5.44
CA ALA A 28 29.11 2.32 5.03
C ALA A 28 28.55 3.70 4.71
N LYS A 29 29.42 4.71 4.73
CA LYS A 29 29.13 6.09 4.36
C LYS A 29 30.03 6.55 3.22
N ASN A 30 29.51 7.45 2.38
CA ASN A 30 30.32 8.11 1.37
C ASN A 30 31.04 9.33 1.98
N VAL A 31 32.37 9.31 1.99
CA VAL A 31 33.21 10.41 2.44
C VAL A 31 34.07 10.85 1.26
N LYS A 32 33.79 12.04 0.72
CA LYS A 32 34.51 12.62 -0.43
C LYS A 32 34.66 11.65 -1.62
N GLY A 33 33.61 10.89 -1.94
CA GLY A 33 33.60 9.93 -3.05
C GLY A 33 34.11 8.53 -2.71
N ARG A 34 34.60 8.30 -1.48
CA ARG A 34 35.05 6.98 -1.01
C ARG A 34 34.00 6.33 -0.11
N ILE A 35 33.73 5.05 -0.32
CA ILE A 35 32.87 4.27 0.57
C ILE A 35 33.71 3.80 1.76
N VAL A 36 33.35 4.27 2.95
CA VAL A 36 34.05 3.97 4.20
C VAL A 36 33.11 3.18 5.11
N PRO A 37 33.48 1.95 5.52
CA PRO A 37 32.69 1.18 6.47
C PRO A 37 32.41 1.96 7.75
N GLN A 38 31.26 1.71 8.35
CA GLN A 38 30.86 2.27 9.63
C GLN A 38 30.17 1.20 10.47
N GLN A 39 29.99 1.49 11.77
CA GLN A 39 29.10 0.67 12.59
C GLN A 39 27.70 0.66 11.96
N PRO A 40 27.06 -0.51 11.79
CA PRO A 40 25.75 -0.60 11.17
C PRO A 40 24.70 0.21 11.93
N VAL A 41 23.96 1.05 11.22
CA VAL A 41 22.81 1.79 11.77
C VAL A 41 21.56 1.49 10.96
N ARG A 42 20.37 1.45 11.60
CA ARG A 42 19.10 1.24 10.90
C ARG A 42 18.92 2.28 9.78
N ALA A 43 18.71 1.82 8.55
CA ALA A 43 18.55 2.68 7.39
C ALA A 43 17.11 3.21 7.23
N GLU A 44 16.16 2.47 7.80
CA GLU A 44 14.72 2.70 7.69
C GLU A 44 14.25 3.88 8.53
N CYS A 45 13.36 4.69 7.97
CA CYS A 45 12.63 5.74 8.67
C CYS A 45 11.12 5.56 8.48
N ARG A 46 10.34 5.87 9.52
CA ARG A 46 8.87 5.79 9.44
C ARG A 46 8.32 7.00 8.70
N LEU A 47 7.57 6.76 7.63
CA LEU A 47 6.92 7.78 6.83
C LEU A 47 5.56 8.16 7.43
N LYS A 48 5.04 9.33 7.06
CA LYS A 48 3.68 9.78 7.45
C LYS A 48 2.57 8.81 7.04
N SER A 49 2.81 8.04 5.97
CA SER A 49 1.89 6.99 5.49
C SER A 49 1.85 5.73 6.38
N GLY A 50 2.75 5.62 7.35
CA GLY A 50 2.93 4.47 8.24
C GLY A 50 3.94 3.44 7.76
N TYR A 51 4.35 3.48 6.49
CA TYR A 51 5.38 2.59 5.94
C TYR A 51 6.78 2.98 6.41
N LEU A 52 7.68 1.99 6.46
CA LEU A 52 9.12 2.25 6.53
C LEU A 52 9.67 2.58 5.14
N GLY A 53 10.54 3.58 5.08
CA GLY A 53 11.24 4.01 3.87
C GLY A 53 12.74 4.05 4.06
N VAL A 54 13.48 3.86 2.97
CA VAL A 54 14.95 3.93 2.93
C VAL A 54 15.35 5.06 1.99
N ALA A 55 16.08 6.05 2.51
CA ALA A 55 16.60 7.15 1.72
C ALA A 55 18.05 6.91 1.31
N VAL A 56 18.37 7.11 0.03
CA VAL A 56 19.75 7.10 -0.49
C VAL A 56 20.02 8.37 -1.28
N ARG A 57 21.28 8.80 -1.38
CA ARG A 57 21.66 10.03 -2.11
C ARG A 57 22.66 9.71 -3.20
N PHE A 58 22.41 10.21 -4.40
CA PHE A 58 23.30 10.10 -5.56
C PHE A 58 23.21 11.37 -6.39
N GLY A 59 24.36 11.88 -6.85
CA GLY A 59 24.43 13.07 -7.70
C GLY A 59 23.70 14.30 -7.12
N GLY A 60 23.78 14.51 -5.80
CA GLY A 60 23.09 15.60 -5.10
C GLY A 60 21.59 15.39 -4.85
N ARG A 61 20.96 14.39 -5.49
CA ARG A 61 19.54 14.07 -5.33
C ARG A 61 19.32 12.97 -4.28
N GLN A 62 18.24 13.11 -3.50
CA GLN A 62 17.78 12.07 -2.60
C GLN A 62 16.69 11.22 -3.27
N TYR A 63 16.80 9.90 -3.12
CA TYR A 63 15.83 8.91 -3.56
C TYR A 63 15.25 8.21 -2.34
N LEU A 64 13.92 8.11 -2.28
CA LEU A 64 13.20 7.40 -1.23
C LEU A 64 12.54 6.16 -1.83
N VAL A 65 12.82 4.99 -1.26
CA VAL A 65 12.17 3.72 -1.61
C VAL A 65 11.42 3.19 -0.40
N LEU A 66 10.31 2.49 -0.62
CA LEU A 66 9.58 1.79 0.44
C LEU A 66 10.36 0.53 0.84
N ALA A 67 10.61 0.36 2.14
CA ALA A 67 11.45 -0.71 2.66
C ALA A 67 10.92 -2.09 2.29
N HIS A 68 9.62 -2.36 2.47
CA HIS A 68 9.01 -3.64 2.11
C HIS A 68 9.20 -4.02 0.63
N ARG A 69 9.18 -3.03 -0.30
CA ARG A 69 9.44 -3.30 -1.73
C ARG A 69 10.91 -3.61 -1.98
N LEU A 70 11.81 -2.87 -1.33
CA LEU A 70 13.25 -3.08 -1.44
C LEU A 70 13.61 -4.48 -0.90
N ILE A 71 13.11 -4.83 0.28
CA ILE A 71 13.32 -6.13 0.92
C ILE A 71 12.83 -7.26 0.02
N TRP A 72 11.58 -7.18 -0.45
CA TRP A 72 11.04 -8.17 -1.40
C TRP A 72 11.91 -8.30 -2.65
N THR A 73 12.32 -7.18 -3.24
CA THR A 73 13.11 -7.19 -4.48
C THR A 73 14.47 -7.84 -4.30
N VAL A 74 15.07 -7.73 -3.11
CA VAL A 74 16.40 -8.29 -2.82
C VAL A 74 16.32 -9.75 -2.40
N LEU A 75 15.33 -10.13 -1.58
CA LEU A 75 15.23 -11.47 -1.01
C LEU A 75 14.46 -12.45 -1.90
N VAL A 76 13.47 -11.96 -2.64
CA VAL A 76 12.57 -12.79 -3.46
C VAL A 76 12.80 -12.52 -4.95
N GLY A 77 12.87 -11.25 -5.34
CA GLY A 77 13.10 -10.84 -6.72
C GLY A 77 12.07 -9.83 -7.23
N GLN A 78 12.03 -9.65 -8.56
CA GLN A 78 11.20 -8.61 -9.18
C GLN A 78 9.71 -8.76 -8.82
N ILE A 79 9.08 -7.65 -8.46
CA ILE A 79 7.62 -7.61 -8.24
C ILE A 79 6.94 -7.74 -9.61
N PRO A 80 6.07 -8.76 -9.82
CA PRO A 80 5.41 -8.95 -11.10
C PRO A 80 4.56 -7.73 -11.52
N PRO A 81 4.42 -7.45 -12.82
CA PRO A 81 3.58 -6.36 -13.31
C PRO A 81 2.14 -6.46 -12.81
N GLY A 82 1.56 -5.34 -12.39
CA GLY A 82 0.17 -5.29 -11.89
C GLY A 82 -0.01 -5.74 -10.43
N LEU A 83 1.05 -6.23 -9.78
CA LEU A 83 1.03 -6.59 -8.36
C LEU A 83 1.71 -5.52 -7.49
N ASP A 84 1.27 -5.45 -6.24
CA ASP A 84 1.86 -4.66 -5.17
C ASP A 84 2.20 -5.59 -3.99
N ILE A 85 3.12 -5.15 -3.13
CA ILE A 85 3.47 -5.90 -1.91
C ILE A 85 2.54 -5.48 -0.78
N ASN A 86 1.90 -6.46 -0.16
CA ASN A 86 1.02 -6.33 0.98
C ASN A 86 1.66 -6.90 2.26
N HIS A 87 1.22 -6.37 3.40
CA HIS A 87 1.55 -6.86 4.74
C HIS A 87 0.37 -7.71 5.23
N ARG A 88 0.59 -9.01 5.46
CA ARG A 88 -0.46 -9.97 5.85
C ARG A 88 -1.15 -9.59 7.16
N ASP A 89 -0.39 -9.03 8.09
CA ASP A 89 -0.87 -8.55 9.40
C ASP A 89 -1.46 -7.13 9.36
N GLY A 90 -1.38 -6.42 8.23
CA GLY A 90 -1.79 -5.03 8.09
C GLY A 90 -0.84 -4.00 8.76
N VAL A 91 0.26 -4.45 9.37
CA VAL A 91 1.24 -3.59 10.06
C VAL A 91 2.36 -3.22 9.09
N LYS A 92 2.26 -2.00 8.54
CA LYS A 92 3.18 -1.43 7.53
C LYS A 92 4.67 -1.33 7.92
N ALA A 93 4.99 -1.58 9.19
CA ALA A 93 6.35 -1.57 9.72
C ALA A 93 6.93 -2.99 9.93
N ASN A 94 6.09 -4.04 9.87
CA ASN A 94 6.54 -5.42 9.98
C ASN A 94 6.96 -5.93 8.60
N ASN A 95 8.23 -5.73 8.24
CA ASN A 95 8.75 -6.11 6.93
C ASN A 95 9.40 -7.51 6.89
N THR A 96 9.11 -8.37 7.87
CA THR A 96 9.57 -9.77 7.84
C THR A 96 9.14 -10.44 6.53
N PRO A 97 10.00 -11.19 5.84
CA PRO A 97 9.68 -11.75 4.52
C PRO A 97 8.41 -12.61 4.54
N GLU A 98 8.17 -13.33 5.63
CA GLU A 98 6.99 -14.19 5.83
C GLU A 98 5.69 -13.38 5.93
N ASN A 99 5.76 -12.13 6.39
CA ASN A 99 4.63 -11.21 6.48
C ASN A 99 4.33 -10.49 5.15
N LEU A 100 5.22 -10.59 4.16
CA LEU A 100 5.03 -9.94 2.86
C LEU A 100 4.39 -10.90 1.86
N GLU A 101 3.54 -10.36 0.98
CA GLU A 101 2.95 -11.11 -0.13
C GLU A 101 2.70 -10.20 -1.34
N THR A 102 2.72 -10.77 -2.55
CA THR A 102 2.27 -10.07 -3.75
C THR A 102 0.77 -10.22 -3.91
N VAL A 103 0.07 -9.09 -4.06
CA VAL A 103 -1.38 -9.05 -4.29
C VAL A 103 -1.72 -8.03 -5.37
N THR A 104 -2.87 -8.19 -6.00
CA THR A 104 -3.46 -7.13 -6.81
C THR A 104 -3.95 -5.98 -5.94
N ARG A 105 -4.15 -4.80 -6.54
CA ARG A 105 -4.72 -3.65 -5.81
C ARG A 105 -6.11 -3.91 -5.25
N GLY A 106 -6.93 -4.69 -5.97
CA GLY A 106 -8.28 -5.06 -5.54
C GLY A 106 -8.24 -5.97 -4.31
N GLU A 107 -7.33 -6.94 -4.29
CA GLU A 107 -7.10 -7.81 -3.13
C GLU A 107 -6.58 -7.03 -1.93
N ASN A 108 -5.58 -6.15 -2.12
CA ASN A 108 -5.06 -5.30 -1.05
C ASN A 108 -6.17 -4.43 -0.43
N HIS A 109 -7.01 -3.81 -1.26
CA HIS A 109 -8.17 -3.05 -0.78
C HIS A 109 -9.14 -3.92 0.03
N ARG A 110 -9.49 -5.10 -0.48
CA ARG A 110 -10.39 -6.03 0.21
C ARG A 110 -9.80 -6.50 1.54
N HIS A 111 -8.51 -6.79 1.57
CA HIS A 111 -7.77 -7.15 2.79
C HIS A 111 -7.80 -6.02 3.82
N ALA A 112 -7.57 -4.77 3.40
CA ALA A 112 -7.66 -3.60 4.28
C ALA A 112 -9.07 -3.41 4.89
N TYR A 113 -10.14 -3.71 4.14
CA TYR A 113 -11.50 -3.71 4.70
C TYR A 113 -11.73 -4.86 5.69
N LYS A 114 -11.25 -6.07 5.37
CA LYS A 114 -11.35 -7.24 6.26
C LYS A 114 -10.65 -7.01 7.60
N LEU A 115 -9.51 -6.33 7.59
CA LEU A 115 -8.77 -5.96 8.80
C LEU A 115 -9.29 -4.69 9.50
N GLY A 116 -10.37 -4.08 9.00
CA GLY A 116 -10.91 -2.84 9.57
C GLY A 116 -10.01 -1.60 9.41
N LEU A 117 -8.96 -1.68 8.60
CA LEU A 117 -8.02 -0.58 8.33
C LEU A 117 -8.63 0.52 7.46
N LYS A 118 -9.69 0.19 6.72
CA LYS A 118 -10.49 1.15 5.96
C LYS A 118 -11.94 1.07 6.42
N LYS A 119 -12.53 2.25 6.68
CA LYS A 119 -13.98 2.37 6.86
C LYS A 119 -14.65 2.43 5.49
N PRO A 120 -15.73 1.67 5.25
CA PRO A 120 -16.56 1.88 4.08
C PRO A 120 -17.07 3.33 4.10
N ALA A 121 -16.96 4.02 2.96
CA ALA A 121 -17.52 5.35 2.81
C ALA A 121 -19.04 5.24 3.00
N LEU A 122 -19.55 5.70 4.14
CA LEU A 122 -20.99 5.87 4.42
C LEU A 122 -21.82 4.58 4.56
N ALA A 123 -21.27 3.52 5.17
CA ALA A 123 -22.01 2.25 5.38
C ALA A 123 -23.46 2.41 5.89
N PRO A 124 -23.78 3.19 6.94
CA PRO A 124 -25.15 3.19 7.47
C PRO A 124 -26.17 3.84 6.51
N VAL A 125 -25.80 4.96 5.89
CA VAL A 125 -26.70 5.75 5.04
C VAL A 125 -26.86 5.13 3.66
N VAL A 126 -25.79 4.59 3.09
CA VAL A 126 -25.83 3.93 1.77
C VAL A 126 -26.49 2.55 1.88
N GLN A 127 -26.25 1.80 2.96
CA GLN A 127 -26.94 0.51 3.17
C GLN A 127 -28.43 0.71 3.43
N SER A 128 -28.83 1.70 4.23
CA SER A 128 -30.24 1.99 4.45
C SER A 128 -30.94 2.44 3.17
N LEU A 129 -30.30 3.28 2.35
CA LEU A 129 -30.81 3.68 1.03
C LEU A 129 -30.94 2.47 0.09
N SER A 130 -29.95 1.58 0.04
CA SER A 130 -30.02 0.35 -0.77
C SER A 130 -31.12 -0.59 -0.31
N GLN A 131 -31.27 -0.79 1.00
CA GLN A 131 -32.30 -1.67 1.55
C GLN A 131 -33.71 -1.12 1.25
N GLN A 132 -33.92 0.19 1.45
CA GLN A 132 -35.19 0.85 1.13
C GLN A 132 -35.46 0.83 -0.39
N ALA A 133 -34.46 1.08 -1.22
CA ALA A 133 -34.60 1.03 -2.67
C ALA A 133 -35.00 -0.38 -3.16
N LYS A 134 -34.38 -1.43 -2.61
CA LYS A 134 -34.72 -2.83 -2.92
C LYS A 134 -36.14 -3.20 -2.47
N ALA A 135 -36.56 -2.78 -1.28
CA ALA A 135 -37.91 -3.00 -0.78
C ALA A 135 -38.97 -2.36 -1.71
N LEU A 136 -38.79 -1.07 -2.04
CA LEU A 136 -39.67 -0.36 -2.97
C LEU A 136 -39.67 -0.98 -4.38
N ARG A 137 -38.54 -1.57 -4.81
CA ARG A 137 -38.47 -2.29 -6.08
C ARG A 137 -39.30 -3.58 -6.06
N MET A 138 -39.28 -4.33 -4.95
CA MET A 138 -40.11 -5.53 -4.79
C MET A 138 -41.61 -5.21 -4.74
N GLU A 139 -41.98 -4.04 -4.24
CA GLU A 139 -43.34 -3.49 -4.33
C GLU A 139 -43.76 -3.08 -5.76
N GLY A 140 -42.89 -3.27 -6.75
CA GLY A 140 -43.17 -2.98 -8.17
C GLY A 140 -42.91 -1.52 -8.58
N LYS A 141 -42.35 -0.68 -7.71
CA LYS A 141 -42.05 0.72 -8.06
C LYS A 141 -40.98 0.83 -9.14
N THR A 142 -41.12 1.85 -9.98
CA THR A 142 -40.13 2.21 -11.01
C THR A 142 -38.94 2.93 -10.37
N TYR A 143 -37.80 2.96 -11.06
CA TYR A 143 -36.61 3.69 -10.56
C TYR A 143 -36.87 5.18 -10.34
N GLN A 144 -37.77 5.79 -11.12
CA GLN A 144 -38.17 7.19 -10.92
C GLN A 144 -38.96 7.36 -9.61
N GLN A 145 -39.92 6.47 -9.34
CA GLN A 145 -40.70 6.48 -8.11
C GLN A 145 -39.83 6.23 -6.87
N ILE A 146 -38.85 5.32 -6.97
CA ILE A 146 -37.88 5.05 -5.91
C ILE A 146 -37.01 6.29 -5.66
N ALA A 147 -36.52 6.94 -6.72
CA ALA A 147 -35.73 8.15 -6.63
C ALA A 147 -36.47 9.29 -5.93
N THR A 148 -37.72 9.54 -6.32
CA THR A 148 -38.58 10.53 -5.66
C THR A 148 -38.82 10.19 -4.19
N ALA A 149 -39.12 8.93 -3.87
CA ALA A 149 -39.38 8.48 -2.50
C ALA A 149 -38.16 8.64 -1.57
N LEU A 150 -36.95 8.46 -2.11
CA LEU A 150 -35.69 8.53 -1.36
C LEU A 150 -34.99 9.89 -1.47
N GLY A 151 -35.54 10.85 -2.21
CA GLY A 151 -34.92 12.16 -2.43
C GLY A 151 -33.58 12.11 -3.18
N VAL A 152 -33.39 11.12 -4.06
CA VAL A 152 -32.14 10.91 -4.82
C VAL A 152 -32.38 10.98 -6.33
N SER A 153 -31.30 11.00 -7.12
CA SER A 153 -31.42 10.88 -8.58
C SER A 153 -31.86 9.48 -9.01
N GLN A 154 -32.49 9.37 -10.18
CA GLN A 154 -32.86 8.07 -10.78
C GLN A 154 -31.65 7.14 -10.95
N THR A 155 -30.49 7.68 -11.32
CA THR A 155 -29.23 6.93 -11.44
C THR A 155 -28.77 6.38 -10.09
N THR A 156 -28.94 7.16 -9.01
CA THR A 156 -28.62 6.72 -7.64
C THR A 156 -29.59 5.63 -7.18
N ALA A 157 -30.89 5.77 -7.45
CA ALA A 157 -31.88 4.73 -7.15
C ALA A 157 -31.57 3.42 -7.89
N TYR A 158 -31.23 3.49 -9.18
CA TYR A 158 -30.79 2.33 -9.96
C TYR A 158 -29.57 1.65 -9.35
N ARG A 159 -28.52 2.41 -9.00
CA ARG A 159 -27.31 1.88 -8.35
C ARG A 159 -27.63 1.25 -6.98
N ALA A 160 -28.53 1.86 -6.21
CA ALA A 160 -28.91 1.36 -4.89
C ALA A 160 -29.68 0.03 -4.93
N VAL A 161 -30.51 -0.18 -5.97
CA VAL A 161 -31.21 -1.46 -6.20
C VAL A 161 -30.24 -2.55 -6.68
N THR A 162 -29.25 -2.18 -7.49
CA THR A 162 -28.32 -3.12 -8.15
C THR A 162 -27.03 -3.40 -7.36
N ALA A 163 -26.74 -2.61 -6.33
CA ALA A 163 -25.64 -2.84 -5.37
C ALA A 163 -25.94 -4.00 -4.43
#